data_AF-A0A9D1I0T6-F1
#
_entry.id   AF-A0A9D1I0T6-F1
#
_cell.length_a   1.000
_cell.length_b   1.000
_cell.length_c   1.000
_cell.angle_alpha   90.00
_cell.angle_beta   90.00
_cell.angle_gamma   90.00
#
_symmetry.space_group_name_H-M   'P 1'
#
loop_
_entity.id
_entity.type
_entity.pdbx_description
1 polymer ?
#
loop_
_entity_poly.entity_id
_entity_poly.type
_entity_poly.pdbx_seq_one_letter_code
_entity_poly.pdbx_strand_id
1 'polypeptide(L)' 'MSEKIITFGIPCYNSADYMDHCISSILEGSEYADDIQIVIVDDGSQKD' A
#
# COMPACT_ATOMS: atom_id res chain seq x y z
N MET A 1 1.18 -14.89 20.83
CA MET A 1 2.13 -13.79 20.64
C MET A 1 1.37 -12.62 20.02
N SER A 2 1.75 -11.36 20.26
CA SER A 2 1.20 -10.27 19.44
C SER A 2 1.64 -10.50 18.01
N GLU A 3 0.70 -10.78 17.11
CA GLU A 3 0.96 -10.77 15.67
C GLU A 3 1.50 -9.37 15.32
N LYS A 4 2.68 -9.33 14.71
CA LYS A 4 3.33 -8.09 14.32
C LYS A 4 2.96 -7.84 12.87
N ILE A 5 2.20 -6.78 12.65
CA ILE A 5 1.76 -6.38 11.31
C ILE A 5 2.77 -5.38 10.75
N ILE A 6 3.21 -5.60 9.51
CA ILE A 6 3.96 -4.60 8.75
C ILE A 6 2.95 -3.73 8.00
N THR A 7 2.84 -2.46 8.38
CA THR A 7 1.93 -1.51 7.73
C THR A 7 2.68 -0.60 6.76
N PHE A 8 2.25 -0.61 5.50
CA PHE A 8 2.67 0.32 4.45
C PHE A 8 1.67 1.47 4.35
N GLY A 9 2.06 2.67 4.79
CA GLY A 9 1.28 3.89 4.59
C GLY A 9 1.66 4.55 3.25
N ILE A 10 0.70 4.69 2.34
CA ILE A 10 0.91 5.20 0.99
C ILE A 10 0.06 6.46 0.78
N PRO A 11 0.65 7.66 0.72
CA PRO A 11 -0.07 8.86 0.29
C PRO A 11 -0.30 8.81 -1.22
N CYS A 12 -1.51 9.17 -1.66
CA CYS A 12 -1.89 9.22 -3.07
C CYS A 12 -2.50 10.59 -3.40
N TYR A 13 -1.98 11.25 -4.44
CA TYR A 13 -2.55 12.48 -4.99
C TYR A 13 -2.48 12.44 -6.52
N ASN A 14 -3.61 12.23 -7.20
CA ASN A 14 -3.72 12.09 -8.66
C ASN A 14 -2.77 11.03 -9.26
N SER A 15 -2.58 9.91 -8.55
CA SER A 15 -1.57 8.90 -8.90
C SER A 15 -2.16 7.49 -9.09
N ALA A 16 -3.43 7.33 -9.47
CA ALA A 16 -4.01 5.99 -9.59
C ALA A 16 -3.25 5.09 -10.58
N ASP A 17 -2.76 5.64 -11.70
CA ASP A 17 -1.93 4.91 -12.66
C ASP A 17 -0.66 4.31 -12.01
N TYR A 18 -0.12 4.96 -10.97
CA TYR A 18 1.04 4.47 -10.23
C TYR A 18 0.67 3.48 -9.12
N MET A 19 -0.54 3.58 -8.58
CA MET A 19 -0.98 2.76 -7.44
C MET A 19 -0.99 1.27 -7.77
N ASP A 20 -1.36 0.88 -8.99
CA ASP A 20 -1.33 -0.52 -9.42
C ASP A 20 0.07 -1.11 -9.31
N HIS A 21 1.08 -0.41 -9.83
CA HIS A 21 2.48 -0.87 -9.76
C HIS A 21 3.00 -0.90 -8.32
N CYS A 22 2.67 0.12 -7.52
CA CYS A 22 3.05 0.20 -6.11
C CYS A 22 2.48 -0.99 -5.32
N ILE A 23 1.17 -1.23 -5.42
CA ILE A 23 0.49 -2.33 -4.71
C ILE A 23 1.01 -3.68 -5.18
N SER A 24 1.18 -3.90 -6.50
CA SER A 24 1.69 -5.17 -7.01
C SER A 24 3.09 -5.50 -6.47
N SER A 25 3.96 -4.49 -6.35
CA SER A 25 5.31 -4.67 -5.81
C SER A 25 5.31 -5.06 -4.32
N ILE A 26 4.38 -4.52 -3.54
CA ILE A 26 4.22 -4.88 -2.13
C ILE A 26 3.68 -6.30 -1.99
N LEU A 27 2.71 -6.67 -2.83
CA LEU A 27 2.15 -8.03 -2.84
C LEU A 27 3.19 -9.08 -3.26
N GLU A 28 4.06 -8.79 -4.22
CA GLU A 28 5.19 -9.66 -4.56
C GLU A 28 6.13 -9.87 -3.35
N GLY A 29 6.39 -8.82 -2.57
CA GLY A 29 7.17 -8.90 -1.34
C GLY A 29 6.43 -9.50 -0.12
N SER A 30 5.13 -9.81 -0.24
CA SER A 30 4.34 -10.28 0.89
C SER A 30 4.73 -11.68 1.37
N GLU A 31 5.41 -12.48 0.54
CA GLU A 31 5.93 -13.81 0.93
C GLU A 31 6.97 -13.74 2.06
N TYR A 32 7.52 -12.56 2.34
CA TYR A 32 8.54 -12.34 3.37
C TYR A 32 7.97 -11.87 4.73
N ALA A 33 6.65 -11.71 4.85
CA ALA A 33 6.00 -11.23 6.06
C ALA A 33 4.67 -11.97 6.32
N ASP A 34 4.46 -12.39 7.57
CA ASP A 34 3.27 -13.16 7.95
C ASP A 34 1.97 -12.34 7.83
N ASP A 35 2.01 -11.05 8.21
CA ASP A 35 0.88 -10.13 8.15
C ASP A 35 1.30 -8.77 7.59
N ILE A 36 0.69 -8.39 6.47
CA ILE A 36 0.87 -7.07 5.85
C ILE A 36 -0.43 -6.29 5.84
N GLN A 37 -0.33 -4.98 6.05
CA GLN A 37 -1.44 -4.04 5.89
C GLN A 37 -1.02 -2.93 4.95
N ILE A 38 -1.85 -2.63 3.94
CA ILE A 38 -1.65 -1.51 3.05
C ILE A 38 -2.71 -0.46 3.38
N VAL A 39 -2.28 0.75 3.73
CA VAL A 39 -3.15 1.90 4.03
C VAL A 39 -2.87 2.98 3.00
N ILE A 40 -3.84 3.22 2.11
CA ILE A 40 -3.77 4.29 1.12
C ILE A 40 -4.45 5.52 1.72
N VAL A 41 -3.74 6.64 1.73
CA VAL A 41 -4.26 7.94 2.17
C VAL A 41 -4.37 8.82 0.95
N ASP A 42 -5.59 9.00 0.44
CA ASP A 42 -5.87 10.01 -0.58
C ASP A 42 -5.73 11.41 0.03
N ASP A 43 -4.75 12.17 -0.46
CA ASP A 43 -4.41 13.53 0.01
C ASP A 43 -5.10 14.61 -0.84
N GLY A 44 -6.32 14.33 -1.29
CA GLY A 44 -7.18 15.29 -2.00
C GLY A 44 -7.09 15.23 -3.53
N SER A 45 -6.93 14.03 -4.09
CA SER A 45 -6.95 13.81 -5.54
C SER A 45 -8.17 14.45 -6.20
N GLN A 46 -7.95 15.06 -7.35
CA GLN A 46 -8.98 15.67 -8.20
C GLN A 46 -9.15 14.92 -9.53
N LYS A 47 -8.40 13.83 -9.67
CA LYS A 47 -8.33 13.00 -10.86
C LYS A 47 -8.39 11.55 -10.40
N ASP A 48 -8.95 10.73 -11.28
CA ASP A 48 -8.76 9.29 -11.23
C ASP A 48 -7.27 9.01 -11.51
#